data_AF-A0A7K0G0K7-F1
#
_entry.id   AF-A0A7K0G0K7-F1
#
_cell.length_a   1.000
_cell.length_b   1.000
_cell.length_c   1.000
_cell.angle_alpha   90.00
_cell.angle_beta   90.00
_cell.angle_gamma   90.00
#
_symmetry.space_group_name_H-M   'P 1'
#
loop_
_entity.id
_entity.type
_entity.pdbx_description
1 polymer ?
#
loop_
_entity_poly.entity_id
_entity_poly.type
_entity_poly.pdbx_seq_one_letter_code
_entity_poly.pdbx_strand_id
1 'polypeptide(L)'
;MNEEIKELLFYYKQERDLIDSIIVEDLIDFDYQSVHLNSITLNKIKRKISLLEKLINPKTAEIEDQKRAIDSALKMINSTHLDSHKDYISSQIDQKLDILNSYKPAYFNDGQEFDDAIFDLVESKIQGFIFHLKKSDDIALIFSKNNEELCISIKKVKKLKKKYILEKSARTALKAIGFKKVKELNSLIYHYDLSDFKDSIFIKTIVSRVIYDAFQFQTFDNPTILEILP
;
A
#
# COMPACT_ATOMS: atom_id res chain seq x y z
N MET A 1 1.82 -13.86 -10.22
CA MET A 1 1.90 -12.79 -9.21
C MET A 1 3.25 -12.06 -9.17
N ASN A 2 4.38 -12.68 -8.80
CA ASN A 2 5.64 -11.93 -8.66
C ASN A 2 6.25 -11.47 -10.02
N GLU A 3 6.09 -12.26 -11.09
CA GLU A 3 6.52 -11.88 -12.46
C GLU A 3 5.69 -10.72 -13.04
N GLU A 4 4.36 -10.76 -12.91
CA GLU A 4 3.47 -9.70 -13.39
C GLU A 4 3.72 -8.36 -12.68
N ILE A 5 4.00 -8.41 -11.37
CA ILE A 5 4.35 -7.20 -10.60
C ILE A 5 5.71 -6.64 -11.06
N LYS A 6 6.68 -7.51 -11.41
CA LYS A 6 7.97 -7.07 -11.98
C LYS A 6 7.81 -6.43 -13.36
N GLU A 7 6.96 -6.99 -14.23
CA GLU A 7 6.66 -6.37 -15.54
C GLU A 7 5.99 -5.01 -15.38
N LEU A 8 5.02 -4.90 -14.47
CA LEU A 8 4.35 -3.63 -14.18
C LEU A 8 5.34 -2.60 -13.59
N LEU A 9 6.25 -3.05 -12.72
CA LEU A 9 7.31 -2.22 -12.16
C LEU A 9 8.27 -1.73 -13.25
N PHE A 10 8.62 -2.59 -14.20
CA PHE A 10 9.46 -2.24 -15.33
C PHE A 10 8.80 -1.17 -16.21
N TYR A 11 7.51 -1.33 -16.51
CA TYR A 11 6.73 -0.33 -17.25
C TYR A 11 6.74 1.04 -16.55
N TYR A 12 6.41 1.08 -15.25
CA TYR A 12 6.39 2.35 -14.51
C TYR A 12 7.78 3.00 -14.38
N LYS A 13 8.86 2.20 -14.33
CA LYS A 13 10.22 2.74 -14.35
C LYS A 13 10.56 3.41 -15.68
N GLN A 14 10.17 2.82 -16.82
CA GLN A 14 10.31 3.48 -18.12
C GLN A 14 9.48 4.75 -18.22
N GLU A 15 8.24 4.72 -17.74
CA GLU A 15 7.35 5.90 -17.73
C GLU A 15 7.93 7.03 -16.86
N ARG A 16 8.54 6.69 -15.71
CA ARG A 16 9.26 7.67 -14.88
C ARG A 16 10.39 8.33 -15.64
N ASP A 17 11.23 7.55 -16.30
CA ASP A 17 12.42 8.05 -17.00
C ASP A 17 12.02 8.97 -18.18
N LEU A 18 10.93 8.65 -18.88
CA LEU A 18 10.34 9.51 -19.90
C LEU A 18 9.82 10.84 -19.34
N ILE A 19 9.09 10.82 -18.22
CA ILE A 19 8.58 12.06 -17.61
C ILE A 19 9.74 12.91 -17.06
N ASP A 20 10.78 12.28 -16.50
CA ASP A 20 11.99 12.98 -16.06
C ASP A 20 12.68 13.67 -17.25
N SER A 21 12.75 13.05 -18.44
CA SER A 21 13.32 13.70 -19.63
C SER A 21 12.47 14.87 -20.13
N ILE A 22 11.15 14.73 -20.16
CA ILE A 22 10.22 15.81 -20.57
C ILE A 22 10.36 17.02 -19.63
N ILE A 23 10.49 16.80 -18.31
CA ILE A 23 10.70 17.90 -17.36
C ILE A 23 12.01 18.66 -17.65
N VAL A 24 13.06 17.95 -18.06
CA VAL A 24 14.34 18.58 -18.43
C VAL A 24 14.17 19.44 -19.69
N GLU A 25 13.44 18.96 -20.68
CA GLU A 25 13.11 19.72 -21.90
C GLU A 25 12.26 20.96 -21.58
N ASP A 26 11.18 20.80 -20.80
CA ASP A 26 10.31 21.92 -20.39
C ASP A 26 11.09 23.00 -19.59
N LEU A 27 12.12 22.60 -18.83
CA LEU A 27 13.00 23.53 -18.11
C LEU A 27 13.90 24.33 -19.07
N ILE A 28 14.36 23.72 -20.16
CA ILE A 28 15.13 24.40 -21.22
C ILE A 28 14.22 25.40 -21.95
N ASP A 29 12.96 25.03 -22.17
CA ASP A 29 11.97 25.84 -22.87
C ASP A 29 11.30 26.91 -21.97
N PHE A 30 11.68 26.97 -20.69
CA PHE A 30 11.11 27.85 -19.67
C PHE A 30 9.59 27.68 -19.47
N ASP A 31 9.02 26.53 -19.84
CA ASP A 31 7.61 26.21 -19.60
C ASP A 31 7.41 25.67 -18.18
N TYR A 32 7.45 26.59 -17.23
CA TYR A 32 7.27 26.27 -15.81
C TYR A 32 5.90 25.67 -15.47
N GLN A 33 4.89 25.92 -16.31
CA GLN A 33 3.56 25.35 -16.09
C GLN A 33 3.57 23.85 -16.43
N SER A 34 4.19 23.47 -17.55
CA SER A 34 4.40 22.07 -17.92
C SER A 34 5.31 21.35 -16.93
N VAL A 35 6.41 21.99 -16.48
CA VAL A 35 7.26 21.46 -15.40
C VAL A 35 6.45 21.14 -14.15
N HIS A 36 5.55 22.04 -13.73
CA HIS A 36 4.73 21.83 -12.54
C HIS A 36 3.79 20.62 -12.69
N LEU A 37 3.09 20.53 -13.84
CA LEU A 37 2.16 19.43 -14.12
C LEU A 37 2.88 18.09 -14.23
N ASN A 38 4.01 18.06 -14.94
CA ASN A 38 4.81 16.86 -15.13
C ASN A 38 5.46 16.41 -13.81
N SER A 39 5.87 17.34 -12.95
CA SER A 39 6.33 17.02 -11.59
C SER A 39 5.26 16.37 -10.71
N ILE A 40 3.99 16.77 -10.85
CA ILE A 40 2.86 16.11 -10.15
C ILE A 40 2.68 14.68 -10.67
N THR A 41 2.74 14.49 -11.99
CA THR A 41 2.62 13.17 -12.62
C THR A 41 3.76 12.25 -12.21
N LEU A 42 5.00 12.74 -12.25
CA LEU A 42 6.19 12.03 -11.79
C LEU A 42 6.04 11.55 -10.35
N ASN A 43 5.53 12.40 -9.45
CA ASN A 43 5.29 12.01 -8.06
C ASN A 43 4.25 10.90 -7.92
N LYS A 44 3.22 10.86 -8.78
CA LYS A 44 2.25 9.76 -8.81
C LYS A 44 2.91 8.45 -9.27
N ILE A 45 3.72 8.51 -10.33
CA ILE A 45 4.46 7.34 -10.85
C ILE A 45 5.42 6.82 -9.79
N LYS A 46 6.22 7.68 -9.15
CA LYS A 46 7.15 7.31 -8.07
C LYS A 46 6.45 6.63 -6.90
N ARG A 47 5.25 7.07 -6.53
CA ARG A 47 4.42 6.41 -5.50
C ARG A 47 3.97 5.02 -5.93
N LYS A 48 3.55 4.84 -7.19
CA LYS A 48 3.18 3.53 -7.74
C LYS A 48 4.36 2.57 -7.77
N ILE A 49 5.53 3.03 -8.21
CA ILE A 49 6.78 2.25 -8.17
C ILE A 49 7.08 1.81 -6.73
N SER A 50 7.09 2.74 -5.77
CA SER A 50 7.35 2.43 -4.36
C SER A 50 6.37 1.40 -3.79
N LEU A 51 5.10 1.47 -4.19
CA LEU A 51 4.07 0.50 -3.80
C LEU A 51 4.32 -0.89 -4.40
N LEU A 52 4.65 -0.98 -5.69
CA LEU A 52 4.98 -2.25 -6.35
C LEU A 52 6.26 -2.86 -5.77
N GLU A 53 7.26 -2.05 -5.46
CA GLU A 53 8.48 -2.53 -4.79
C GLU A 53 8.17 -3.03 -3.39
N LYS A 54 7.29 -2.36 -2.63
CA LYS A 54 6.77 -2.84 -1.34
C LYS A 54 5.98 -4.15 -1.45
N LEU A 55 5.30 -4.40 -2.56
CA LEU A 55 4.58 -5.65 -2.82
C LEU A 55 5.55 -6.81 -3.08
N ILE A 56 6.63 -6.56 -3.83
CA ILE A 56 7.70 -7.55 -4.06
C ILE A 56 8.48 -7.79 -2.75
N ASN A 57 8.69 -6.72 -1.96
CA ASN A 57 9.42 -6.77 -0.70
C ASN A 57 8.76 -5.89 0.38
N PRO A 58 8.06 -6.49 1.36
CA PRO A 58 7.35 -5.78 2.43
C PRO A 58 8.20 -4.80 3.25
N LYS A 59 9.53 -4.97 3.26
CA LYS A 59 10.48 -4.12 4.01
C LYS A 59 11.24 -3.11 3.12
N THR A 60 10.77 -2.85 1.90
CA THR A 60 11.40 -1.88 0.96
C THR A 60 11.64 -0.49 1.58
N ALA A 61 10.78 -0.04 2.48
CA ALA A 61 10.98 1.24 3.17
C ALA A 61 12.14 1.22 4.18
N GLU A 62 12.33 0.12 4.92
CA GLU A 62 13.50 -0.05 5.78
C GLU A 62 14.78 -0.12 4.93
N ILE A 63 14.70 -0.76 3.76
CA ILE A 63 15.80 -0.80 2.79
C ILE A 63 16.11 0.58 2.22
N GLU A 64 15.11 1.37 1.85
CA GLU A 64 15.29 2.75 1.39
C GLU A 64 15.86 3.65 2.49
N ASP A 65 15.36 3.56 3.71
CA ASP A 65 15.86 4.35 4.83
C ASP A 65 17.31 3.96 5.17
N GLN A 66 17.64 2.67 5.07
CA GLN A 66 19.03 2.21 5.19
C GLN A 66 19.90 2.69 4.02
N LYS A 67 19.41 2.68 2.78
CA LYS A 67 20.13 3.25 1.62
C LYS A 67 20.38 4.74 1.78
N ARG A 68 19.37 5.52 2.22
CA ARG A 68 19.54 6.95 2.50
C ARG A 68 20.55 7.18 3.62
N ALA A 69 20.54 6.33 4.65
CA ALA A 69 21.52 6.39 5.73
C ALA A 69 22.93 6.04 5.25
N ILE A 70 23.08 5.09 4.33
CA ILE A 70 24.36 4.74 3.69
C ILE A 70 24.83 5.90 2.79
N ASP A 71 23.97 6.48 1.95
CA ASP A 71 24.31 7.63 1.11
C ASP A 71 24.73 8.84 1.94
N SER A 72 24.05 9.10 3.06
CA SER A 72 24.42 10.16 4.00
C SER A 72 25.78 9.87 4.65
N ALA A 73 26.03 8.62 5.03
CA ALA A 73 27.30 8.18 5.60
C ALA A 73 28.46 8.28 4.59
N LEU A 74 28.23 7.91 3.33
CA LEU A 74 29.21 8.04 2.23
C LEU A 74 29.52 9.51 1.93
N LYS A 75 28.51 10.39 1.95
CA LYS A 75 28.73 11.84 1.83
C LYS A 75 29.59 12.38 2.98
N MET A 76 29.37 11.90 4.20
CA MET A 76 30.20 12.26 5.36
C MET A 76 31.63 11.73 5.24
N ILE A 77 31.85 10.49 4.77
CA ILE A 77 33.19 9.95 4.52
C ILE A 77 33.95 10.83 3.52
N ASN A 78 33.30 11.19 2.40
CA ASN A 78 33.91 12.00 1.36
C ASN A 78 34.23 13.44 1.81
N SER A 79 33.55 13.96 2.84
CA SER A 79 33.82 15.28 3.42
C SER A 79 34.78 15.26 4.62
N THR A 80 35.22 14.08 5.10
CA THR A 80 35.99 13.96 6.35
C THR A 80 37.45 13.56 6.08
N HIS A 81 38.41 14.29 6.68
CA HIS A 81 39.85 14.11 6.46
C HIS A 81 40.57 13.20 7.48
N LEU A 82 39.87 12.66 8.47
CA LEU A 82 40.44 11.80 9.54
C LEU A 82 40.12 10.33 9.28
N ASP A 83 41.15 9.50 9.10
CA ASP A 83 40.99 8.08 8.71
C ASP A 83 40.28 7.22 9.77
N SER A 84 40.45 7.50 11.06
CA SER A 84 39.77 6.77 12.13
C SER A 84 38.24 6.96 12.13
N HIS A 85 37.74 8.07 11.59
CA HIS A 85 36.31 8.29 11.39
C HIS A 85 35.79 7.54 10.16
N LYS A 86 36.62 7.35 9.13
CA LYS A 86 36.24 6.59 7.94
C LYS A 86 36.04 5.12 8.28
N ASP A 87 36.93 4.52 9.08
CA ASP A 87 36.82 3.12 9.48
C ASP A 87 35.57 2.83 10.33
N TYR A 88 35.23 3.74 11.25
CA TYR A 88 33.99 3.63 12.02
C TYR A 88 32.75 3.70 11.12
N ILE A 89 32.71 4.63 10.17
CA ILE A 89 31.57 4.78 9.25
C ILE A 89 31.50 3.59 8.27
N SER A 90 32.63 3.07 7.80
CA SER A 90 32.68 1.85 6.97
C SER A 90 32.13 0.64 7.72
N SER A 91 32.49 0.45 9.00
CA SER A 91 31.94 -0.65 9.81
C SER A 91 30.42 -0.56 10.00
N GLN A 92 29.87 0.66 10.07
CA GLN A 92 28.43 0.92 10.13
C GLN A 92 27.73 0.63 8.79
N ILE A 93 28.43 0.82 7.66
CA ILE A 93 27.94 0.47 6.32
C ILE A 93 27.94 -1.05 6.17
N ASP A 94 29.00 -1.74 6.56
CA ASP A 94 29.11 -3.20 6.46
C ASP A 94 28.05 -3.92 7.31
N GLN A 95 27.82 -3.47 8.56
CA GLN A 95 26.72 -4.01 9.37
C GLN A 95 25.34 -3.81 8.73
N LYS A 96 25.11 -2.66 8.06
CA LYS A 96 23.84 -2.41 7.35
C LYS A 96 23.71 -3.26 6.09
N LEU A 97 24.80 -3.50 5.38
CA LEU A 97 24.84 -4.39 4.21
C LEU A 97 24.56 -5.85 4.60
N ASP A 98 25.07 -6.32 5.74
CA ASP A 98 24.77 -7.68 6.26
C ASP A 98 23.29 -7.85 6.65
N ILE A 99 22.68 -6.81 7.23
CA ILE A 99 21.24 -6.78 7.52
C ILE A 99 20.41 -6.81 6.23
N LEU A 100 20.88 -6.14 5.17
CA LEU A 100 20.25 -6.16 3.84
C LEU A 100 20.37 -7.54 3.15
N ASN A 101 21.53 -8.19 3.28
CA ASN A 101 21.85 -9.45 2.60
C ASN A 101 21.25 -10.70 3.27
N SER A 102 20.92 -10.63 4.56
CA SER A 102 20.32 -11.75 5.33
C SER A 102 18.80 -11.87 5.17
N TYR A 103 18.18 -11.07 4.31
CA TYR A 103 16.73 -10.98 4.19
C TYR A 103 16.09 -12.07 3.31
N LYS A 104 14.96 -12.63 3.79
CA LYS A 104 14.03 -13.47 3.01
C LYS A 104 12.64 -12.82 2.97
N PRO A 105 11.94 -12.85 1.82
CA PRO A 105 10.64 -12.19 1.65
C PRO A 105 9.60 -12.74 2.65
N ALA A 106 8.83 -11.83 3.25
CA ALA A 106 7.73 -12.15 4.15
C ALA A 106 6.39 -12.27 3.39
N TYR A 107 5.60 -13.23 3.82
CA TYR A 107 4.34 -13.76 3.27
C TYR A 107 3.23 -12.69 3.08
N PHE A 108 2.51 -12.76 1.95
CA PHE A 108 1.22 -12.09 1.74
C PHE A 108 0.14 -13.17 1.70
N ASN A 109 -0.88 -13.06 2.55
CA ASN A 109 -2.01 -14.00 2.62
C ASN A 109 -2.89 -13.86 1.37
N ASP A 110 -2.49 -14.48 0.27
CA ASP A 110 -3.41 -15.01 -0.76
C ASP A 110 -3.85 -16.41 -0.33
N GLY A 111 -4.43 -16.49 0.88
CA GLY A 111 -4.86 -17.74 1.48
C GLY A 111 -6.23 -18.15 0.94
N GLN A 112 -6.41 -19.44 0.71
CA GLN A 112 -7.69 -20.04 0.31
C GLN A 112 -8.81 -19.71 1.32
N GLU A 113 -8.47 -19.45 2.58
CA GLU A 113 -9.43 -19.12 3.64
C GLU A 113 -10.22 -17.83 3.36
N PHE A 114 -9.62 -16.86 2.65
CA PHE A 114 -10.32 -15.64 2.27
C PHE A 114 -11.31 -15.89 1.12
N ASP A 115 -10.94 -16.76 0.17
CA ASP A 115 -11.82 -17.18 -0.90
C ASP A 115 -13.01 -17.94 -0.34
N ASP A 116 -12.75 -18.94 0.49
CA ASP A 116 -13.77 -19.76 1.14
C ASP A 116 -14.77 -18.87 1.92
N ALA A 117 -14.29 -17.89 2.68
CA ALA A 117 -15.16 -16.96 3.42
C ALA A 117 -16.05 -16.08 2.50
N ILE A 118 -15.54 -15.67 1.33
CA ILE A 118 -16.34 -14.94 0.34
C ILE A 118 -17.40 -15.86 -0.26
N PHE A 119 -17.02 -17.06 -0.70
CA PHE A 119 -17.95 -18.01 -1.30
C PHE A 119 -19.03 -18.42 -0.29
N ASP A 120 -18.66 -18.72 0.95
CA ASP A 120 -19.61 -19.04 2.01
C ASP A 120 -20.57 -17.88 2.31
N LEU A 121 -20.11 -16.63 2.22
CA LEU A 121 -20.97 -15.46 2.35
C LEU A 121 -21.93 -15.30 1.16
N VAL A 122 -21.44 -15.50 -0.06
CA VAL A 122 -22.26 -15.41 -1.29
C VAL A 122 -23.29 -16.53 -1.35
N GLU A 123 -22.95 -17.74 -0.91
CA GLU A 123 -23.86 -18.89 -0.78
C GLU A 123 -24.76 -18.81 0.46
N SER A 124 -24.64 -17.75 1.26
CA SER A 124 -25.42 -17.54 2.48
C SER A 124 -25.26 -18.64 3.53
N LYS A 125 -24.10 -19.31 3.56
CA LYS A 125 -23.68 -20.24 4.63
C LYS A 125 -23.24 -19.50 5.90
N ILE A 126 -22.76 -18.26 5.75
CA ILE A 126 -22.42 -17.35 6.85
C ILE A 126 -23.14 -16.01 6.66
N GLN A 127 -23.41 -15.29 7.75
CA GLN A 127 -24.05 -13.96 7.68
C GLN A 127 -23.07 -12.85 7.26
N GLY A 128 -21.79 -13.06 7.58
CA GLY A 128 -20.74 -12.10 7.33
C GLY A 128 -19.41 -12.57 7.87
N PHE A 129 -18.37 -11.79 7.64
CA PHE A 129 -17.07 -11.98 8.28
C PHE A 129 -16.34 -10.65 8.44
N ILE A 130 -15.36 -10.63 9.33
CA ILE A 130 -14.52 -9.48 9.60
C ILE A 130 -13.09 -9.81 9.20
N PHE A 131 -12.53 -8.99 8.32
CA PHE A 131 -11.12 -9.04 7.95
C PHE A 131 -10.37 -7.92 8.68
N HIS A 132 -9.66 -8.29 9.74
CA HIS A 132 -8.95 -7.34 10.61
C HIS A 132 -7.64 -6.92 9.97
N LEU A 133 -7.58 -5.69 9.44
CA LEU A 133 -6.35 -5.11 8.91
C LEU A 133 -5.36 -4.77 10.03
N LYS A 134 -5.84 -4.16 11.12
CA LYS A 134 -5.05 -3.86 12.32
C LYS A 134 -5.93 -3.97 13.55
N LYS A 135 -5.73 -5.03 14.34
CA LYS A 135 -6.56 -5.30 15.52
C LYS A 135 -6.31 -4.27 16.63
N SER A 136 -5.06 -3.85 16.81
CA SER A 136 -4.66 -2.85 17.83
C SER A 136 -5.34 -1.49 17.64
N ASP A 137 -5.60 -1.09 16.39
CA ASP A 137 -6.33 0.14 16.09
C ASP A 137 -7.79 -0.05 15.67
N ASP A 138 -8.30 -1.29 15.72
CA ASP A 138 -9.71 -1.59 15.41
C ASP A 138 -10.04 -1.16 13.96
N ILE A 139 -9.08 -1.41 13.06
CA ILE A 139 -9.19 -1.22 11.61
C ILE A 139 -9.55 -2.58 11.00
N ALA A 140 -10.78 -2.69 10.50
CA ALA A 140 -11.27 -3.91 9.89
C ALA A 140 -12.23 -3.62 8.73
N LEU A 141 -12.29 -4.56 7.80
CA LEU A 141 -13.31 -4.63 6.76
C LEU A 141 -14.37 -5.64 7.19
N ILE A 142 -15.61 -5.21 7.24
CA ILE A 142 -16.74 -6.05 7.63
C ILE A 142 -17.54 -6.35 6.38
N PHE A 143 -17.64 -7.63 6.06
CA PHE A 143 -18.35 -8.18 4.92
C PHE A 143 -19.71 -8.69 5.39
N SER A 144 -20.75 -8.33 4.65
CA SER A 144 -22.11 -8.83 4.86
C SER A 144 -22.83 -8.90 3.53
N LYS A 145 -23.83 -9.76 3.41
CA LYS A 145 -24.68 -9.86 2.22
C LYS A 145 -26.05 -9.23 2.50
N ASN A 146 -26.56 -8.45 1.56
CA ASN A 146 -27.94 -7.96 1.56
C ASN A 146 -28.58 -8.30 0.22
N ASN A 147 -29.45 -9.31 0.21
CA ASN A 147 -30.05 -9.86 -1.01
C ASN A 147 -28.99 -10.20 -2.08
N GLU A 148 -28.95 -9.45 -3.17
CA GLU A 148 -28.06 -9.64 -4.31
C GLU A 148 -26.80 -8.75 -4.22
N GLU A 149 -26.55 -8.08 -3.10
CA GLU A 149 -25.38 -7.23 -2.91
C GLU A 149 -24.46 -7.74 -1.80
N LEU A 150 -23.16 -7.77 -2.08
CA LEU A 150 -22.12 -7.88 -1.07
C LEU A 150 -21.71 -6.49 -0.60
N CYS A 151 -21.84 -6.25 0.70
CA CYS A 151 -21.51 -4.99 1.36
C CYS A 151 -20.17 -5.12 2.08
N ILE A 152 -19.21 -4.26 1.74
CA ILE A 152 -17.93 -4.14 2.45
C ILE A 152 -17.95 -2.84 3.23
N SER A 153 -17.81 -2.91 4.54
CA SER A 153 -17.95 -1.74 5.41
C SER A 153 -16.75 -1.49 6.33
N ILE A 154 -16.39 -0.22 6.47
CA ILE A 154 -15.44 0.29 7.46
C ILE A 154 -16.26 1.05 8.50
N LYS A 155 -16.38 0.50 9.70
CA LYS A 155 -17.13 1.11 10.82
C LYS A 155 -16.28 2.12 11.59
N LYS A 156 -16.91 2.81 12.55
CA LYS A 156 -16.26 3.72 13.52
C LYS A 156 -15.48 4.87 12.85
N VAL A 157 -15.95 5.37 11.69
CA VAL A 157 -15.29 6.42 10.90
C VAL A 157 -14.96 7.67 11.72
N LYS A 158 -15.86 8.12 12.62
CA LYS A 158 -15.58 9.24 13.55
C LYS A 158 -14.40 8.98 14.48
N LYS A 159 -14.24 7.76 15.01
CA LYS A 159 -13.14 7.37 15.92
C LYS A 159 -11.82 7.32 15.13
N LEU A 160 -11.82 6.69 13.96
CA LEU A 160 -10.63 6.59 13.10
C LEU A 160 -10.13 7.96 12.63
N LYS A 161 -11.05 8.92 12.41
CA LYS A 161 -10.68 10.32 12.14
C LYS A 161 -10.01 11.00 13.32
N LYS A 162 -10.54 10.83 14.53
CA LYS A 162 -9.98 11.42 15.75
C LYS A 162 -8.57 10.89 16.05
N LYS A 163 -8.30 9.64 15.69
CA LYS A 163 -6.99 8.99 15.82
C LYS A 163 -6.00 9.31 14.68
N TYR A 164 -6.37 10.18 13.72
CA TYR A 164 -5.56 10.44 12.52
C TYR A 164 -5.25 9.21 11.66
N ILE A 165 -6.03 8.13 11.79
CA ILE A 165 -5.90 6.93 10.95
C ILE A 165 -6.61 7.14 9.61
N LEU A 166 -7.80 7.76 9.66
CA LEU A 166 -8.63 7.99 8.48
C LEU A 166 -8.54 9.46 8.02
N GLU A 167 -7.33 9.86 7.62
CA GLU A 167 -7.01 11.22 7.19
C GLU A 167 -7.72 11.63 5.89
N LYS A 168 -7.50 12.86 5.42
CA LYS A 168 -8.11 13.34 4.18
C LYS A 168 -7.69 12.49 2.97
N SER A 169 -6.42 12.11 2.88
CA SER A 169 -5.84 11.24 1.83
C SER A 169 -6.53 9.87 1.79
N ALA A 170 -6.56 9.16 2.92
CA ALA A 170 -7.20 7.84 3.05
C ALA A 170 -8.70 7.89 2.65
N ARG A 171 -9.41 8.93 3.05
CA ARG A 171 -10.83 9.11 2.66
C ARG A 171 -11.02 9.39 1.19
N THR A 172 -10.12 10.15 0.57
CA THR A 172 -10.15 10.40 -0.86
C THR A 172 -9.88 9.11 -1.63
N ALA A 173 -8.91 8.30 -1.17
CA ALA A 173 -8.62 6.99 -1.75
C ALA A 173 -9.84 6.04 -1.66
N LEU A 174 -10.45 5.91 -0.47
CA LEU A 174 -11.66 5.08 -0.29
C LEU A 174 -12.82 5.53 -1.18
N LYS A 175 -13.03 6.84 -1.33
CA LYS A 175 -14.04 7.37 -2.26
C LYS A 175 -13.72 7.03 -3.72
N ALA A 176 -12.45 7.11 -4.11
CA ALA A 176 -12.00 6.75 -5.46
C ALA A 176 -12.10 5.25 -5.75
N ILE A 177 -12.08 4.41 -4.72
CA ILE A 177 -12.38 2.97 -4.82
C ILE A 177 -13.89 2.73 -5.00
N GLY A 178 -14.74 3.62 -4.47
CA GLY A 178 -16.20 3.55 -4.60
C GLY A 178 -16.95 3.55 -3.26
N PHE A 179 -16.24 3.64 -2.13
CA PHE A 179 -16.88 3.68 -0.81
C PHE A 179 -17.69 4.98 -0.62
N LYS A 180 -18.94 4.82 -0.20
CA LYS A 180 -19.85 5.92 0.13
C LYS A 180 -19.98 6.07 1.64
N LYS A 181 -20.07 7.30 2.12
CA LYS A 181 -20.21 7.59 3.55
C LYS A 181 -21.68 7.51 3.96
N VAL A 182 -21.99 6.62 4.89
CA VAL A 182 -23.31 6.53 5.53
C VAL A 182 -23.23 7.19 6.89
N LYS A 183 -23.93 8.33 7.06
CA LYS A 183 -23.77 9.19 8.24
C LYS A 183 -24.39 8.54 9.47
N GLU A 184 -25.54 7.90 9.28
CA GLU A 184 -26.37 7.23 10.28
C GLU A 184 -25.58 6.09 10.94
N LEU A 185 -24.92 5.27 10.12
CA LEU A 185 -24.15 4.10 10.55
C LEU A 185 -22.70 4.42 10.96
N ASN A 186 -22.27 5.68 10.85
CA ASN A 186 -20.89 6.09 11.08
C ASN A 186 -19.88 5.20 10.33
N SER A 187 -20.19 4.90 9.08
CA SER A 187 -19.45 3.93 8.26
C SER A 187 -19.16 4.45 6.84
N LEU A 188 -18.19 3.82 6.20
CA LEU A 188 -17.97 3.86 4.76
C LEU A 188 -18.36 2.49 4.21
N ILE A 189 -19.20 2.45 3.18
CA ILE A 189 -19.73 1.19 2.62
C ILE A 189 -19.47 1.18 1.11
N TYR A 190 -18.97 0.04 0.63
CA TYR A 190 -18.90 -0.32 -0.78
C TYR A 190 -19.95 -1.40 -1.04
N HIS A 191 -20.73 -1.23 -2.10
CA HIS A 191 -21.74 -2.18 -2.55
C HIS A 191 -21.23 -2.86 -3.82
N TYR A 192 -21.21 -4.18 -3.81
CA TYR A 192 -20.85 -5.01 -4.95
C TYR A 192 -22.07 -5.82 -5.38
N ASP A 193 -22.45 -5.70 -6.65
CA ASP A 193 -23.55 -6.46 -7.25
C ASP A 193 -23.09 -7.91 -7.52
N LEU A 194 -23.85 -8.89 -7.03
CA LEU A 194 -23.54 -10.32 -7.16
C LEU A 194 -24.13 -10.96 -8.43
N SER A 195 -24.87 -10.23 -9.27
CA SER A 195 -25.51 -10.76 -10.48
C SER A 195 -24.56 -11.54 -11.41
N ASP A 196 -23.31 -11.06 -11.54
CA ASP A 196 -22.25 -11.70 -12.34
C ASP A 196 -21.09 -12.26 -11.50
N PHE A 197 -21.32 -12.58 -10.23
CA PHE A 197 -20.26 -13.10 -9.36
C PHE A 197 -19.80 -14.50 -9.81
N LYS A 198 -18.51 -14.61 -10.19
CA LYS A 198 -17.86 -15.86 -10.60
C LYS A 198 -16.69 -16.24 -9.70
N ASP A 199 -15.93 -15.25 -9.26
CA ASP A 199 -14.76 -15.42 -8.42
C ASP A 199 -14.59 -14.25 -7.45
N SER A 200 -13.70 -14.44 -6.48
CA SER A 200 -13.36 -13.45 -5.47
C SER A 200 -12.34 -12.40 -5.95
N ILE A 201 -11.84 -12.48 -7.20
CA ILE A 201 -10.69 -11.67 -7.67
C ILE A 201 -11.02 -10.18 -7.58
N PHE A 202 -12.23 -9.79 -7.98
CA PHE A 202 -12.66 -8.41 -7.88
C PHE A 202 -12.71 -7.93 -6.42
N ILE A 203 -13.24 -8.76 -5.52
CA ILE A 203 -13.32 -8.43 -4.08
C ILE A 203 -11.93 -8.33 -3.47
N LYS A 204 -11.03 -9.27 -3.77
CA LYS A 204 -9.60 -9.21 -3.41
C LYS A 204 -8.95 -7.92 -3.91
N THR A 205 -9.26 -7.51 -5.15
CA THR A 205 -8.78 -6.25 -5.72
C THR A 205 -9.26 -5.05 -4.91
N ILE A 206 -10.54 -5.00 -4.51
CA ILE A 206 -11.06 -3.94 -3.64
C ILE A 206 -10.33 -3.93 -2.29
N VAL A 207 -10.15 -5.10 -1.65
CA VAL A 207 -9.42 -5.21 -0.38
C VAL A 207 -7.98 -4.73 -0.51
N SER A 208 -7.25 -5.18 -1.54
CA SER A 208 -5.88 -4.74 -1.81
C SER A 208 -5.83 -3.23 -2.04
N ARG A 209 -6.75 -2.65 -2.81
CA ARG A 209 -6.80 -1.18 -2.98
C ARG A 209 -7.07 -0.45 -1.66
N VAL A 210 -7.92 -1.00 -0.79
CA VAL A 210 -8.12 -0.41 0.55
C VAL A 210 -6.82 -0.46 1.37
N ILE A 211 -6.15 -1.59 1.40
CA ILE A 211 -4.89 -1.81 2.12
C ILE A 211 -3.81 -0.86 1.61
N TYR A 212 -3.61 -0.79 0.30
CA TYR A 212 -2.48 -0.09 -0.31
C TYR A 212 -2.77 1.38 -0.63
N ASP A 213 -3.92 1.70 -1.20
CA ASP A 213 -4.26 3.08 -1.58
C ASP A 213 -4.72 3.91 -0.38
N ALA A 214 -5.45 3.31 0.57
CA ALA A 214 -6.05 4.06 1.69
C ALA A 214 -5.23 4.01 2.98
N PHE A 215 -4.66 2.86 3.33
CA PHE A 215 -4.05 2.65 4.66
C PHE A 215 -2.53 2.43 4.64
N GLN A 216 -1.91 2.26 3.46
CA GLN A 216 -0.47 2.12 3.25
C GLN A 216 0.19 1.11 4.22
N PHE A 217 0.15 -0.18 3.86
CA PHE A 217 0.71 -1.43 4.45
C PHE A 217 1.61 -1.40 5.72
N GLN A 218 2.42 -0.37 5.96
CA GLN A 218 3.38 -0.23 7.06
C GLN A 218 2.78 -0.26 8.48
N THR A 219 1.45 -0.31 8.64
CA THR A 219 0.80 -0.22 9.94
C THR A 219 0.05 -1.48 10.38
N PHE A 220 0.01 -2.57 9.62
CA PHE A 220 -0.83 -3.73 9.96
C PHE A 220 -0.20 -4.67 11.01
N ASP A 221 -1.05 -5.25 11.85
CA ASP A 221 -0.65 -6.31 12.77
C ASP A 221 -0.44 -7.60 11.95
N ASN A 222 0.69 -8.28 12.16
CA ASN A 222 0.95 -9.61 11.58
C ASN A 222 0.75 -10.69 12.67
N PRO A 223 -0.06 -11.74 12.42
CA PRO A 223 -0.87 -11.99 11.22
C PRO A 223 -2.21 -11.23 11.19
N THR A 224 -2.71 -10.97 9.99
CA THR A 224 -4.07 -10.49 9.71
C THR A 224 -5.08 -11.57 10.12
N ILE A 225 -6.15 -11.21 10.85
CA ILE A 225 -7.11 -12.18 11.42
C ILE A 225 -8.44 -12.11 10.66
N LEU A 226 -8.94 -13.27 10.22
CA LEU A 226 -10.29 -13.44 9.68
C LEU A 226 -11.21 -14.00 10.78
N GLU A 227 -12.37 -13.37 10.99
CA GLU A 227 -13.36 -13.75 12.00
C GLU A 227 -14.73 -13.93 11.34
N ILE A 228 -15.28 -15.15 11.38
CA ILE A 228 -16.59 -15.47 10.80
C ILE A 228 -17.70 -15.00 11.76
N LEU A 229 -18.72 -14.33 11.21
CA LEU A 229 -19.91 -13.95 11.96
C LEU A 229 -20.99 -15.04 11.78
N PRO A 230 -21.52 -15.58 12.89
CA PRO A 230 -22.60 -16.57 12.85
C PRO A 230 -23.92 -15.99 12.32
#